data_AF-A0A660YYF1-F1
#
_entry.id   AF-A0A660YYF1-F1
#
_cell.length_a   1.000
_cell.length_b   1.000
_cell.length_c   1.000
_cell.angle_alpha   90.00
_cell.angle_beta   90.00
_cell.angle_gamma   90.00
#
_symmetry.space_group_name_H-M   'P 1'
#
loop_
_entity.id
_entity.type
_entity.pdbx_description
1 polymer ?
#
loop_
_entity_poly.entity_id
_entity_poly.type
_entity_poly.pdbx_seq_one_letter_code
_entity_poly.pdbx_strand_id
1 'polypeptide(L)'
;MIDKNKKNILVIAGEVSGDLIGASLIKELKKTDPALMFYGIGGDKMLAEGMGVSYHINQMAFLGFVEVIKHLPFIKKAQRK
;
A
#
# COMPACT_ATOMS: atom_id res chain seq x y z
N MET A 1 -0.67 17.94 -5.19
CA MET A 1 -0.54 19.05 -4.22
C MET A 1 -1.43 18.72 -3.03
N ILE A 2 -0.89 18.79 -1.81
CA ILE A 2 -1.61 18.51 -0.56
C ILE A 2 -2.34 19.79 -0.14
N ASP A 3 -3.67 19.74 0.00
CA ASP A 3 -4.48 20.87 0.44
C ASP A 3 -4.33 21.06 1.96
N LYS A 4 -3.76 22.19 2.40
CA LYS A 4 -3.48 22.47 3.83
C LYS A 4 -4.75 22.70 4.67
N ASN A 5 -5.91 22.93 4.06
CA ASN A 5 -7.18 23.12 4.76
C ASN A 5 -8.01 21.83 4.90
N LYS A 6 -7.58 20.73 4.28
CA LYS A 6 -8.22 19.41 4.41
C LYS A 6 -7.36 18.46 5.23
N LYS A 7 -8.00 17.56 5.97
CA LYS A 7 -7.29 16.50 6.69
C LYS A 7 -6.83 15.47 5.67
N ASN A 8 -5.52 15.41 5.46
CA ASN A 8 -4.89 14.48 4.54
C ASN A 8 -4.41 13.25 5.31
N ILE A 9 -4.83 12.06 4.89
CA ILE A 9 -4.47 10.78 5.51
C ILE A 9 -3.53 10.03 4.57
N LEU A 10 -2.34 9.69 5.07
CA LEU A 10 -1.42 8.79 4.41
C LEU A 10 -1.82 7.34 4.70
N VAL A 11 -2.00 6.53 3.65
CA VAL A 11 -2.29 5.10 3.78
C VAL A 11 -1.28 4.30 2.94
N ILE A 12 -0.73 3.23 3.52
CA ILE A 12 0.29 2.40 2.88
C ILE A 12 -0.14 0.93 2.98
N ALA A 13 -0.50 0.34 1.84
CA ALA A 13 -0.68 -1.10 1.69
C ALA A 13 0.57 -1.71 1.04
N GLY A 14 1.12 -2.78 1.64
CA GLY A 14 2.29 -3.49 1.09
C GLY A 14 1.95 -4.63 0.13
N GLU A 15 0.70 -5.09 0.14
CA GLU A 15 0.23 -6.29 -0.56
C GLU A 15 -1.24 -6.18 -0.93
N VAL A 16 -1.72 -7.12 -1.76
CA VAL A 16 -3.10 -7.13 -2.29
C VAL A 16 -4.16 -7.26 -1.19
N SER A 17 -3.89 -8.05 -0.15
CA SER A 17 -4.72 -8.12 1.07
C SER A 17 -4.82 -6.76 1.77
N GLY A 18 -3.71 -6.03 1.85
CA GLY A 18 -3.67 -4.66 2.38
C GLY A 18 -4.50 -3.68 1.55
N ASP A 19 -4.49 -3.80 0.22
CA ASP A 19 -5.32 -2.98 -0.68
C ASP A 19 -6.82 -3.21 -0.46
N LEU A 20 -7.23 -4.47 -0.27
CA LEU A 20 -8.62 -4.81 0.06
C LEU A 20 -9.08 -4.16 1.38
N ILE A 21 -8.28 -4.29 2.44
CA ILE A 21 -8.61 -3.73 3.76
C ILE A 21 -8.57 -2.20 3.71
N GLY A 22 -7.54 -1.64 3.07
CA GLY A 22 -7.35 -0.20 2.92
C GLY A 22 -8.50 0.47 2.17
N ALA A 23 -9.02 -0.16 1.11
CA ALA A 23 -10.18 0.34 0.39
C ALA A 23 -11.43 0.39 1.28
N SER A 24 -11.70 -0.68 2.04
CA SER A 24 -12.82 -0.70 2.99
C SER A 24 -12.71 0.40 4.05
N LEU A 25 -11.49 0.61 4.59
CA LEU A 25 -11.22 1.68 5.53
C LEU A 25 -11.50 3.07 4.94
N ILE A 26 -11.00 3.35 3.73
CA ILE A 26 -11.22 4.63 3.04
C ILE A 26 -12.71 4.87 2.84
N LYS A 27 -13.42 3.84 2.38
CA LYS A 27 -14.86 3.91 2.13
C LYS A 27 -15.64 4.29 3.39
N GLU A 28 -15.38 3.65 4.52
CA GLU A 28 -16.11 3.95 5.77
C GLU A 28 -15.70 5.31 6.36
N LEU A 29 -14.42 5.71 6.24
CA LEU A 29 -13.97 7.02 6.69
C LEU A 29 -14.61 8.15 5.88
N LYS A 30 -14.77 7.98 4.56
CA LYS A 30 -15.45 8.96 3.69
C LYS A 30 -16.92 9.15 4.04
N LYS A 31 -17.60 8.12 4.57
CA LYS A 31 -18.98 8.27 5.07
C LYS A 31 -19.04 9.15 6.32
N THR A 32 -17.98 9.14 7.13
CA THR A 32 -17.91 9.91 8.38
C THR A 32 -17.51 11.35 8.13
N ASP A 33 -16.53 11.56 7.24
CA ASP A 33 -16.06 12.89 6.85
C ASP A 33 -15.68 12.88 5.35
N PRO A 34 -16.58 13.38 4.47
CA PRO A 34 -16.33 13.44 3.02
C PRO A 34 -15.21 14.41 2.62
N ALA A 35 -14.74 15.27 3.52
CA ALA A 35 -13.64 16.20 3.24
C ALA A 35 -12.26 15.55 3.39
N LEU A 36 -12.19 14.31 3.90
CA LEU A 36 -10.95 13.55 4.02
C LEU A 36 -10.36 13.26 2.64
N MET A 37 -9.06 13.52 2.53
CA MET A 37 -8.26 13.21 1.34
C MET A 37 -7.29 12.10 1.69
N PHE A 38 -7.18 11.11 0.81
CA PHE A 38 -6.32 9.95 1.00
C PHE A 38 -5.22 9.93 -0.04
N TYR A 39 -4.02 9.56 0.37
CA TYR A 39 -2.88 9.40 -0.53
C TYR A 39 -1.90 8.35 0.02
N GLY A 40 -1.02 7.82 -0.83
CA GLY A 40 0.06 6.94 -0.40
C GLY A 40 0.29 5.77 -1.33
N ILE A 41 0.44 4.57 -0.78
CA ILE A 41 0.71 3.35 -1.55
C ILE A 41 -0.49 2.42 -1.44
N GLY A 42 -1.04 2.01 -2.58
CA GLY A 42 -2.24 1.19 -2.65
C GLY A 42 -2.31 0.42 -3.96
N GLY A 43 -3.30 -0.46 -4.07
CA GLY A 43 -3.63 -1.16 -5.30
C GLY A 43 -4.86 -0.58 -5.98
N ASP A 44 -5.43 -1.37 -6.88
CA ASP A 44 -6.59 -0.98 -7.68
C ASP A 44 -7.83 -0.67 -6.83
N LYS A 45 -8.01 -1.30 -5.66
CA LYS A 45 -9.19 -1.09 -4.82
C LYS A 45 -9.13 0.25 -4.11
N MET A 46 -7.98 0.60 -3.53
CA MET A 46 -7.80 1.91 -2.91
C MET A 46 -7.85 3.04 -3.95
N LEU A 47 -7.35 2.80 -5.18
CA LEU A 47 -7.55 3.70 -6.32
C LEU A 47 -9.02 3.91 -6.64
N ALA A 48 -9.81 2.83 -6.71
CA ALA A 48 -11.24 2.89 -7.00
C ALA A 48 -12.03 3.67 -5.94
N GLU A 49 -11.58 3.64 -4.68
CA GLU A 49 -12.11 4.47 -3.60
C GLU A 49 -11.63 5.93 -3.67
N GLY A 50 -10.90 6.33 -4.71
CA GLY A 50 -10.46 7.71 -4.94
C GLY A 50 -9.26 8.13 -4.10
N MET A 51 -8.42 7.19 -3.67
CA MET A 51 -7.11 7.51 -3.08
C MET A 51 -6.13 7.97 -4.16
N GLY A 52 -5.35 9.02 -3.87
CA GLY A 52 -4.19 9.39 -4.67
C GLY A 52 -3.04 8.39 -4.47
N VAL A 53 -2.91 7.41 -5.36
CA VAL A 53 -1.85 6.40 -5.28
C VAL A 53 -0.57 6.90 -5.93
N SER A 54 0.45 7.15 -5.09
CA SER A 54 1.79 7.57 -5.53
C SER A 54 2.63 6.40 -6.05
N TYR A 55 2.45 5.22 -5.47
CA TYR A 55 3.11 3.98 -5.91
C TYR A 55 2.11 2.83 -5.86
N HIS A 56 2.13 1.95 -6.86
CA HIS A 56 1.24 0.79 -6.89
C HIS A 56 1.88 -0.40 -6.14
N ILE A 57 1.08 -1.21 -5.44
CA ILE A 57 1.56 -2.42 -4.72
C ILE A 57 2.37 -3.37 -5.62
N ASN A 58 2.06 -3.45 -6.91
CA ASN A 58 2.82 -4.27 -7.88
C ASN A 58 4.29 -3.84 -8.00
N GLN A 59 4.61 -2.58 -7.72
CA GLN A 59 5.99 -2.08 -7.70
C GLN A 59 6.74 -2.50 -6.43
N MET A 60 6.02 -2.77 -5.33
CA MET A 60 6.62 -3.31 -4.11
C MET A 60 6.96 -4.80 -4.21
N ALA A 61 6.22 -5.57 -5.01
CA ALA A 61 6.54 -6.99 -5.24
C ALA A 61 7.98 -7.20 -5.77
N PHE A 62 8.50 -6.25 -6.55
CA PHE A 62 9.88 -6.26 -7.02
C PHE A 62 10.90 -6.09 -5.89
N LEU A 63 10.61 -5.25 -4.88
CA LEU A 63 11.50 -5.05 -3.73
C LEU A 63 11.62 -6.33 -2.89
N GLY A 64 10.49 -6.98 -2.57
CA GLY A 64 10.48 -8.24 -1.84
C GLY A 64 11.20 -9.37 -2.59
N PHE A 65 10.98 -9.48 -3.91
CA PHE A 65 11.68 -10.47 -4.73
C PHE A 65 13.20 -10.22 -4.79
N VAL A 66 13.63 -8.95 -4.91
CA VAL A 66 15.05 -8.58 -4.86
C VAL A 66 15.67 -8.92 -3.51
N GLU A 67 14.98 -8.69 -2.39
CA GLU A 67 15.44 -9.09 -1.07
C GLU A 67 15.56 -10.61 -0.91
N VAL A 68 14.60 -11.38 -1.41
CA VAL A 68 14.71 -12.85 -1.45
C VAL A 68 15.94 -13.26 -2.26
N ILE A 69 16.18 -12.67 -3.45
CA ILE A 69 17.36 -12.97 -4.26
C ILE A 69 18.66 -12.69 -3.49
N LYS A 70 18.74 -11.54 -2.80
CA LYS A 70 19.91 -11.19 -1.97
C LYS A 70 20.15 -12.22 -0.85
N HIS A 71 19.09 -12.80 -0.30
CA HIS A 71 19.18 -13.78 0.79
C HIS A 71 19.19 -15.26 0.34
N LEU A 72 19.03 -15.55 -0.96
CA LEU A 72 19.12 -16.92 -1.51
C LEU A 72 20.40 -17.68 -1.09
N PRO A 73 21.61 -17.07 -1.07
CA PRO A 73 22.83 -17.78 -0.64
C PRO A 73 22.76 -18.22 0.82
N PHE A 74 22.12 -17.40 1.68
CA PHE A 74 21.92 -17.70 3.09
C PHE A 74 20.89 -18.83 3.28
N ILE A 75 19.77 -18.78 2.56
CA ILE A 75 18.74 -19.83 2.58
C ILE A 75 19.33 -21.17 2.12
N LYS A 76 20.15 -21.18 1.06
CA LYS A 76 20.85 -22.39 0.59
C LYS A 76 21.83 -22.97 1.61
N LYS A 77 22.48 -22.12 2.42
CA LYS A 77 23.34 -22.58 3.52
C LYS A 77 22.52 -23.16 4.68
N ALA A 78 21.39 -22.55 5.02
CA ALA A 78 20.51 -23.01 6.09
C ALA A 78 19.86 -24.37 5.79
N GLN A 79 19.49 -24.64 4.53
CA GLN A 79 18.90 -25.92 4.10
C GLN A 79 19.89 -27.11 4.04
N ARG A 80 21.21 -26.86 4.14
CA ARG A 80 22.25 -27.90 4.08
C ARG A 80 22.73 -28.37 5.46
N LYS A 81 22.07 -27.96 6.53
CA LYS A 81 22.19 -28.53 7.88
C LYS A 81 21.01 -29.44 8.15
#